data_AF-A0A7V4L7W0-F1
#
_entry.id   AF-A0A7V4L7W0-F1
#
_cell.length_a   1.000
_cell.length_b   1.000
_cell.length_c   1.000
_cell.angle_alpha   90.00
_cell.angle_beta   90.00
_cell.angle_gamma   90.00
#
_symmetry.space_group_name_H-M   'P 1'
#
loop_
_entity.id
_entity.type
_entity.pdbx_description
1 polymer ?
#
loop_
_entity_poly.entity_id
_entity_poly.type
_entity_poly.pdbx_seq_one_letter_code
_entity_poly.pdbx_strand_id
1 'polypeptide(L)'
;QPGPADYGRTHADGAKMLSDALGGRGGIVLWRAFVYKDDGSDRIKQAYAEFKPLDGKFGANTLVQVKNGPLDFQPREPFSPLLGAMTSTPVALELQITKEYLGMDTHLVYLGPLYEEVLKADTYAKGEGSTVAKVIDGSLLNYANTVISGVANVGSDTNWTGSHFNQANWYVYGRMAWNPDATAKDIAEEWIRQTFSNDPAFLEPVITLMMNSRQNLVNYMEPLGLVHIMNSDHHYGPGPWVNNLSQANWNPVYFHKADASGIGFDRTSTGSNAVSQYAATVRDRFANKDSVGDDLLLFFHRVGWDDKIRSSGRTVWEELVYRYSAGVDAVQTMRDSWKALEGYIDGKRFKEVSDFLQIQHYEARWWRDACVQYFASVSKKTIPSGYAAPAHDLAWYKTTAGKCPSNPAKPRCPDVYTGTPSPAITP
;
A
#
# COMPACT_ATOMS: atom_id res chain seq x y z
N GLN A 1 4.46 9.65 20.70
CA GLN A 1 3.19 10.05 21.31
C GLN A 1 3.20 9.54 22.74
N PRO A 2 2.69 10.30 23.73
CA PRO A 2 2.61 9.83 25.12
C PRO A 2 1.80 8.54 25.21
N GLY A 3 2.13 7.66 26.16
CA GLY A 3 1.39 6.43 26.35
C GLY A 3 1.63 5.73 27.68
N PRO A 4 0.92 4.63 27.97
CA PRO A 4 1.05 3.90 29.23
C PRO A 4 2.48 3.40 29.51
N ALA A 5 3.26 3.12 28.46
CA ALA A 5 4.64 2.68 28.56
C ALA A 5 5.55 3.70 29.26
N ASP A 6 5.26 5.01 29.14
CA ASP A 6 5.99 6.08 29.83
C ASP A 6 5.86 5.98 31.37
N TYR A 7 4.87 5.22 31.84
CA TYR A 7 4.57 4.98 33.26
C TYR A 7 4.76 3.51 33.67
N GLY A 8 5.45 2.71 32.85
CA GLY A 8 5.67 1.28 33.11
C GLY A 8 4.37 0.45 33.08
N ARG A 9 3.36 0.87 32.30
CA ARG A 9 2.07 0.19 32.14
C ARG A 9 1.90 -0.37 30.73
N THR A 10 1.02 -1.36 30.60
CA THR A 10 0.71 -2.00 29.32
C THR A 10 -0.34 -1.22 28.52
N HIS A 11 -0.47 -1.52 27.23
CA HIS A 11 -1.59 -1.00 26.42
C HIS A 11 -2.96 -1.41 26.98
N ALA A 12 -3.08 -2.61 27.55
CA ALA A 12 -4.31 -3.07 28.19
C ALA A 12 -4.67 -2.23 29.42
N ASP A 13 -3.70 -1.86 30.26
CA ASP A 13 -3.93 -0.99 31.42
C ASP A 13 -4.46 0.39 31.00
N GLY A 14 -3.82 1.00 30.00
CA GLY A 14 -4.23 2.30 29.48
C GLY A 14 -5.62 2.28 28.86
N ALA A 15 -5.87 1.29 28.00
CA ALA A 15 -7.16 1.13 27.34
C ALA A 15 -8.28 0.80 28.34
N LYS A 16 -8.00 -0.06 29.34
CA LYS A 16 -8.94 -0.41 30.40
C LYS A 16 -9.29 0.81 31.25
N MET A 17 -8.33 1.67 31.59
CA MET A 17 -8.60 2.90 32.33
C MET A 17 -9.60 3.80 31.59
N LEU A 18 -9.44 3.99 30.27
CA LEU A 18 -10.38 4.75 29.45
C LEU A 18 -11.74 4.05 29.32
N SER A 19 -11.73 2.73 29.14
CA SER A 19 -12.90 1.87 29.10
C SER A 19 -13.76 2.02 30.37
N ASP A 20 -13.15 1.93 31.54
CA ASP A 20 -13.80 2.09 32.84
C ASP A 20 -14.37 3.52 33.01
N ALA A 21 -13.66 4.54 32.51
CA ALA A 21 -14.11 5.93 32.57
C ALA A 21 -15.34 6.22 31.68
N LEU A 22 -15.48 5.52 30.55
CA LEU A 22 -16.70 5.54 29.72
C LEU A 22 -17.86 4.80 30.41
N GLY A 23 -17.56 3.72 31.14
CA GLY A 23 -18.53 2.95 31.92
C GLY A 23 -19.71 2.45 31.08
N GLY A 24 -20.91 2.43 31.66
CA GLY A 24 -22.14 1.98 30.99
C GLY A 24 -22.77 2.96 30.00
N ARG A 25 -22.06 4.01 29.56
CA ARG A 25 -22.62 5.08 28.68
C ARG A 25 -22.68 4.69 27.21
N GLY A 26 -22.36 3.45 26.85
CA GLY A 26 -22.35 2.96 25.46
C GLY A 26 -21.18 3.46 24.61
N GLY A 27 -20.19 4.16 25.18
CA GLY A 27 -18.98 4.55 24.48
C GLY A 27 -18.03 3.37 24.26
N ILE A 28 -17.19 3.46 23.23
CA ILE A 28 -16.13 2.48 22.93
C ILE A 28 -14.75 3.13 22.96
N VAL A 29 -13.72 2.32 23.23
CA VAL A 29 -12.31 2.71 23.08
C VAL A 29 -11.74 2.04 21.86
N LEU A 30 -11.38 2.82 20.84
CA LEU A 30 -10.59 2.34 19.70
C LEU A 30 -9.11 2.56 19.99
N TRP A 31 -8.42 1.49 20.36
CA TRP A 31 -7.00 1.56 20.73
C TRP A 31 -6.12 1.11 19.56
N ARG A 32 -5.39 2.05 18.94
CA ARG A 32 -4.57 1.76 17.76
C ARG A 32 -3.36 0.86 18.09
N ALA A 33 -3.17 -0.16 17.28
CA ALA A 33 -2.04 -1.10 17.32
C ALA A 33 -0.89 -0.70 16.39
N PHE A 34 -0.92 0.51 15.83
CA PHE A 34 0.19 1.08 15.07
C PHE A 34 1.29 1.55 16.03
N VAL A 35 2.02 0.59 16.59
CA VAL A 35 3.11 0.81 17.55
C VAL A 35 4.36 0.11 17.05
N TYR A 36 5.49 0.78 17.22
CA TYR A 36 6.81 0.24 16.99
C TYR A 36 7.85 1.14 17.68
N LYS A 37 9.04 0.59 17.89
CA LYS A 37 10.20 1.20 18.52
C LYS A 37 11.47 0.73 17.82
N ASP A 38 12.53 1.50 17.94
CA ASP A 38 13.84 1.11 17.41
C ASP A 38 14.60 0.26 18.44
N ASP A 39 14.31 -1.04 18.48
CA ASP A 39 14.93 -2.01 19.40
C ASP A 39 15.73 -3.11 18.68
N GLY A 40 16.02 -2.90 17.39
CA GLY A 40 16.72 -3.85 16.54
C GLY A 40 15.87 -5.03 16.03
N SER A 41 14.64 -5.20 16.52
CA SER A 41 13.72 -6.19 15.97
C SER A 41 13.10 -5.74 14.64
N ASP A 42 12.60 -6.69 13.84
CA ASP A 42 11.89 -6.37 12.60
C ASP A 42 10.61 -5.57 12.88
N ARG A 43 10.51 -4.34 12.35
CA ARG A 43 9.39 -3.42 12.61
C ARG A 43 8.03 -4.06 12.37
N ILE A 44 7.90 -4.86 11.31
CA ILE A 44 6.63 -5.49 10.95
C ILE A 44 6.17 -6.56 11.96
N LYS A 45 7.05 -7.00 12.86
CA LYS A 45 6.71 -7.95 13.93
C LYS A 45 6.13 -7.28 15.17
N GLN A 46 6.37 -5.99 15.35
CA GLN A 46 6.28 -5.37 16.67
C GLN A 46 4.84 -5.21 17.13
N ALA A 47 3.91 -4.80 16.26
CA ALA A 47 2.49 -4.71 16.61
C ALA A 47 1.94 -6.05 17.15
N TYR A 48 2.25 -7.15 16.47
CA TYR A 48 1.87 -8.49 16.94
C TYR A 48 2.51 -8.84 18.29
N ALA A 49 3.82 -8.59 18.43
CA ALA A 49 4.56 -8.91 19.65
C ALA A 49 4.06 -8.11 20.88
N GLU A 50 3.65 -6.87 20.68
CA GLU A 50 3.13 -5.99 21.74
C GLU A 50 1.67 -6.34 22.12
N PHE A 51 0.82 -6.67 21.14
CA PHE A 51 -0.62 -6.84 21.39
C PHE A 51 -1.07 -8.28 21.62
N LYS A 52 -0.46 -9.28 20.96
CA LYS A 52 -0.91 -10.68 21.11
C LYS A 52 -0.82 -11.20 22.56
N PRO A 53 0.22 -10.89 23.36
CA PRO A 53 0.26 -11.27 24.79
C PRO A 53 -0.78 -10.58 25.68
N LEU A 54 -1.48 -9.57 25.16
CA LEU A 54 -2.53 -8.81 25.85
C LEU A 54 -3.94 -9.26 25.46
N ASP A 55 -4.07 -10.26 24.59
CA ASP A 55 -5.36 -10.80 24.17
C ASP A 55 -6.20 -11.26 25.39
N GLY A 56 -7.43 -10.75 25.50
CA GLY A 56 -8.36 -10.99 26.60
C GLY A 56 -8.16 -10.08 27.83
N LYS A 57 -7.18 -9.17 27.82
CA LYS A 57 -6.90 -8.26 28.95
C LYS A 57 -7.47 -6.85 28.76
N PHE A 58 -7.98 -6.53 27.58
CA PHE A 58 -8.59 -5.23 27.28
C PHE A 58 -9.98 -5.10 27.93
N GLY A 59 -10.44 -3.86 28.13
CA GLY A 59 -11.77 -3.59 28.67
C GLY A 59 -12.89 -4.06 27.73
N ALA A 60 -14.07 -4.34 28.27
CA ALA A 60 -15.17 -4.97 27.51
C ALA A 60 -15.70 -4.13 26.33
N ASN A 61 -15.53 -2.80 26.36
CA ASN A 61 -15.87 -1.88 25.27
C ASN A 61 -14.62 -1.38 24.50
N THR A 62 -13.50 -2.09 24.60
CA THR A 62 -12.26 -1.79 23.86
C THR A 62 -12.15 -2.67 22.62
N LEU A 63 -11.81 -2.06 21.50
CA LEU A 63 -11.37 -2.76 20.29
C LEU A 63 -9.94 -2.35 19.97
N VAL A 64 -9.12 -3.32 19.57
CA VAL A 64 -7.76 -3.06 19.08
C VAL A 64 -7.84 -2.71 17.59
N GLN A 65 -7.55 -1.46 17.24
CA GLN A 65 -7.60 -0.99 15.84
C GLN A 65 -6.27 -1.27 15.13
N VAL A 66 -6.31 -2.07 14.07
CA VAL A 66 -5.15 -2.58 13.35
C VAL A 66 -5.23 -2.16 11.89
N LYS A 67 -4.13 -1.64 11.33
CA LYS A 67 -4.02 -1.36 9.89
C LYS A 67 -4.18 -2.65 9.07
N ASN A 68 -4.55 -2.53 7.80
CA ASN A 68 -4.69 -3.69 6.92
C ASN A 68 -3.41 -4.53 6.80
N GLY A 69 -2.23 -3.91 6.86
CA GLY A 69 -0.94 -4.59 6.87
C GLY A 69 -0.10 -4.27 8.12
N PRO A 70 1.00 -5.01 8.33
CA PRO A 70 1.84 -4.87 9.52
C PRO A 70 2.80 -3.66 9.49
N LEU A 71 2.90 -2.95 8.36
CA LEU A 71 3.77 -1.78 8.22
C LEU A 71 2.96 -0.48 8.28
N ASP A 72 2.66 0.13 7.13
CA ASP A 72 2.12 1.48 7.06
C ASP A 72 1.51 1.81 5.70
N PHE A 73 0.38 1.18 5.38
CA PHE A 73 -0.44 1.50 4.20
C PHE A 73 0.31 1.53 2.86
N GLN A 74 1.34 0.70 2.72
CA GLN A 74 2.12 0.63 1.48
C GLN A 74 1.24 0.15 0.31
N PRO A 75 1.59 0.46 -0.95
CA PRO A 75 0.87 0.03 -2.15
C PRO A 75 0.36 -1.42 -2.13
N ARG A 76 1.16 -2.33 -1.58
CA ARG A 76 0.74 -3.68 -1.21
C ARG A 76 1.49 -4.17 0.02
N GLU A 77 0.75 -4.76 0.95
CA GLU A 77 1.27 -5.44 2.13
C GLU A 77 0.54 -6.78 2.30
N PRO A 78 1.14 -7.79 2.95
CA PRO A 78 0.34 -8.89 3.49
C PRO A 78 -0.64 -8.35 4.54
N PHE A 79 -1.71 -9.10 4.80
CA PHE A 79 -2.63 -8.73 5.88
C PHE A 79 -1.91 -8.71 7.24
N SER A 80 -2.30 -7.82 8.16
CA SER A 80 -1.70 -7.76 9.49
C SER A 80 -1.93 -9.07 10.26
N PRO A 81 -0.90 -9.71 10.84
CA PRO A 81 -1.04 -11.00 11.53
C PRO A 81 -1.90 -10.93 12.80
N LEU A 82 -2.22 -9.74 13.32
CA LEU A 82 -3.19 -9.58 14.40
C LEU A 82 -4.62 -9.93 13.96
N LEU A 83 -4.94 -9.79 12.66
CA LEU A 83 -6.22 -10.17 12.09
C LEU A 83 -6.33 -11.70 12.08
N GLY A 84 -7.18 -12.22 12.97
CA GLY A 84 -7.37 -13.66 13.20
C GLY A 84 -6.55 -14.22 14.36
N ALA A 85 -5.48 -13.54 14.80
CA ALA A 85 -4.71 -14.00 15.96
C ALA A 85 -5.33 -13.58 17.30
N MET A 86 -6.03 -12.46 17.39
CA MET A 86 -6.67 -11.98 18.64
C MET A 86 -8.03 -12.66 18.84
N THR A 87 -8.09 -13.74 19.61
CA THR A 87 -9.31 -14.56 19.73
C THR A 87 -10.21 -14.16 20.89
N SER A 88 -9.69 -13.39 21.85
CA SER A 88 -10.40 -12.96 23.06
C SER A 88 -10.59 -11.44 23.14
N THR A 89 -10.17 -10.71 22.10
CA THR A 89 -10.27 -9.25 22.00
C THR A 89 -10.79 -8.89 20.61
N PRO A 90 -11.85 -8.06 20.49
CA PRO A 90 -12.28 -7.56 19.20
C PRO A 90 -11.19 -6.75 18.50
N VAL A 91 -11.00 -7.01 17.21
CA VAL A 91 -10.09 -6.27 16.34
C VAL A 91 -10.89 -5.43 15.37
N ALA A 92 -10.53 -4.15 15.26
CA ALA A 92 -11.07 -3.23 14.27
C ALA A 92 -10.07 -3.06 13.12
N LEU A 93 -10.54 -2.99 11.88
CA LEU A 93 -9.69 -2.76 10.71
C LEU A 93 -9.56 -1.26 10.41
N GLU A 94 -8.33 -0.77 10.26
CA GLU A 94 -8.03 0.58 9.79
C GLU A 94 -7.53 0.51 8.34
N LEU A 95 -8.18 1.28 7.46
CA LEU A 95 -7.81 1.48 6.06
C LEU A 95 -7.42 2.94 5.82
N GLN A 96 -6.53 3.19 4.86
CA GLN A 96 -6.24 4.54 4.39
C GLN A 96 -7.09 4.86 3.16
N ILE A 97 -7.90 5.92 3.22
CA ILE A 97 -8.62 6.47 2.05
C ILE A 97 -7.77 7.56 1.40
N THR A 98 -7.11 8.37 2.23
CA THR A 98 -6.09 9.31 1.76
C THR A 98 -4.91 8.55 1.17
N LYS A 99 -4.30 9.11 0.14
CA LYS A 99 -3.31 8.42 -0.69
C LYS A 99 -1.89 8.87 -0.38
N GLU A 100 -1.54 8.82 0.90
CA GLU A 100 -0.20 9.20 1.38
C GLU A 100 0.91 8.50 0.59
N TYR A 101 0.79 7.19 0.41
CA TYR A 101 1.77 6.33 -0.29
C TYR A 101 1.39 6.01 -1.73
N LEU A 102 0.36 6.68 -2.26
CA LEU A 102 -0.29 6.32 -3.52
C LEU A 102 -0.43 7.53 -4.46
N GLY A 103 0.57 8.41 -4.42
CA GLY A 103 0.67 9.61 -5.28
C GLY A 103 -0.38 10.69 -4.99
N MET A 104 -0.82 10.77 -3.73
CA MET A 104 -1.64 11.86 -3.18
C MET A 104 -2.85 12.22 -4.05
N ASP A 105 -2.98 13.45 -4.54
CA ASP A 105 -4.13 13.87 -5.35
C ASP A 105 -3.90 13.74 -6.87
N THR A 106 -2.66 13.55 -7.35
CA THR A 106 -2.35 13.48 -8.79
C THR A 106 -2.50 12.10 -9.39
N HIS A 107 -2.25 11.04 -8.64
CA HIS A 107 -2.28 9.70 -9.21
C HIS A 107 -3.70 9.14 -9.19
N LEU A 108 -4.23 8.73 -10.33
CA LEU A 108 -5.47 7.95 -10.34
C LEU A 108 -5.16 6.55 -9.82
N VAL A 109 -5.69 6.25 -8.64
CA VAL A 109 -5.52 4.96 -7.93
C VAL A 109 -6.82 4.66 -7.22
N TYR A 110 -7.57 3.70 -7.74
CA TYR A 110 -8.79 3.20 -7.12
C TYR A 110 -8.44 2.14 -6.06
N LEU A 111 -8.92 2.34 -4.82
CA LEU A 111 -8.56 1.52 -3.67
C LEU A 111 -9.46 0.29 -3.49
N GLY A 112 -10.51 0.14 -4.28
CA GLY A 112 -11.40 -1.03 -4.23
C GLY A 112 -10.64 -2.36 -4.30
N PRO A 113 -9.76 -2.57 -5.30
CA PRO A 113 -8.93 -3.78 -5.36
C PRO A 113 -8.01 -3.99 -4.15
N LEU A 114 -7.60 -2.91 -3.45
CA LEU A 114 -6.83 -3.02 -2.20
C LEU A 114 -7.70 -3.56 -1.08
N TYR A 115 -8.85 -2.95 -0.87
CA TYR A 115 -9.75 -3.32 0.21
C TYR A 115 -10.29 -4.73 -0.01
N GLU A 116 -10.64 -5.09 -1.25
CA GLU A 116 -11.09 -6.44 -1.61
C GLU A 116 -10.00 -7.50 -1.38
N GLU A 117 -8.75 -7.23 -1.77
CA GLU A 117 -7.60 -8.13 -1.53
C GLU A 117 -7.41 -8.39 -0.02
N VAL A 118 -7.52 -7.34 0.80
CA VAL A 118 -7.41 -7.44 2.27
C VAL A 118 -8.59 -8.21 2.86
N LEU A 119 -9.82 -7.81 2.55
CA LEU A 119 -11.03 -8.39 3.13
C LEU A 119 -11.18 -9.88 2.78
N LYS A 120 -10.80 -10.27 1.56
CA LYS A 120 -10.83 -11.67 1.11
C LYS A 120 -9.64 -12.51 1.55
N ALA A 121 -8.60 -11.91 2.16
CA ALA A 121 -7.44 -12.66 2.61
C ALA A 121 -7.86 -13.69 3.68
N ASP A 122 -7.63 -14.97 3.41
CA ASP A 122 -7.89 -16.04 4.37
C ASP A 122 -6.77 -16.10 5.41
N THR A 123 -7.14 -15.88 6.68
CA THR A 123 -6.22 -15.89 7.82
C THR A 123 -5.93 -17.31 8.31
N TYR A 124 -6.76 -18.29 7.94
CA TYR A 124 -6.76 -19.65 8.47
C TYR A 124 -6.88 -19.75 10.01
N ALA A 125 -7.31 -18.68 10.68
CA ALA A 125 -7.39 -18.63 12.15
C ALA A 125 -8.27 -19.73 12.77
N LYS A 126 -9.34 -20.14 12.07
CA LYS A 126 -10.17 -21.30 12.40
C LYS A 126 -10.30 -22.27 11.22
N GLY A 127 -9.21 -22.46 10.49
CA GLY A 127 -9.20 -23.24 9.25
C GLY A 127 -9.62 -22.42 8.03
N GLU A 128 -9.74 -23.09 6.88
CA GLU A 128 -10.10 -22.47 5.61
C GLU A 128 -11.43 -21.69 5.67
N GLY A 129 -11.49 -20.57 4.97
CA GLY A 129 -12.62 -19.66 4.97
C GLY A 129 -12.63 -18.68 6.14
N SER A 130 -11.53 -18.53 6.89
CA SER A 130 -11.35 -17.56 7.97
C SER A 130 -10.88 -16.20 7.44
N THR A 131 -11.61 -15.63 6.49
CA THR A 131 -11.26 -14.36 5.82
C THR A 131 -11.17 -13.19 6.81
N VAL A 132 -10.35 -12.18 6.50
CA VAL A 132 -10.31 -10.92 7.27
C VAL A 132 -11.71 -10.31 7.43
N ALA A 133 -12.56 -10.33 6.39
CA ALA A 133 -13.96 -9.89 6.48
C ALA A 133 -14.71 -10.54 7.66
N LYS A 134 -14.68 -11.87 7.76
CA LYS A 134 -15.28 -12.63 8.87
C LYS A 134 -14.65 -12.39 10.24
N VAL A 135 -13.38 -11.98 10.29
CA VAL A 135 -12.74 -11.55 11.54
C VAL A 135 -13.37 -10.23 11.98
N ILE A 136 -13.43 -9.24 11.07
CA ILE A 136 -13.81 -7.87 11.43
C ILE A 136 -15.34 -7.67 11.53
N ASP A 137 -16.14 -8.50 10.86
CA ASP A 137 -17.60 -8.55 11.02
C ASP A 137 -18.03 -9.36 12.26
N GLY A 138 -17.07 -9.96 12.97
CA GLY A 138 -17.27 -10.69 14.21
C GLY A 138 -17.82 -12.10 14.05
N SER A 139 -18.24 -12.54 12.86
CA SER A 139 -18.85 -13.85 12.64
C SER A 139 -17.90 -15.03 12.92
N LEU A 140 -16.58 -14.83 12.77
CA LEU A 140 -15.59 -15.86 13.05
C LEU A 140 -15.36 -16.08 14.56
N LEU A 141 -15.43 -15.01 15.36
CA LEU A 141 -14.98 -14.96 16.75
C LEU A 141 -16.06 -14.49 17.75
N ASN A 142 -17.29 -14.30 17.28
CA ASN A 142 -18.45 -13.81 18.03
C ASN A 142 -18.20 -12.48 18.75
N TYR A 143 -17.60 -11.52 18.05
CA TYR A 143 -17.39 -10.17 18.59
C TYR A 143 -18.74 -9.46 18.75
N ALA A 144 -18.97 -8.88 19.95
CA ALA A 144 -20.19 -8.13 20.23
C ALA A 144 -20.24 -6.77 19.54
N ASN A 145 -19.07 -6.16 19.29
CA ASN A 145 -18.91 -4.89 18.59
C ASN A 145 -17.84 -5.05 17.52
N THR A 146 -18.09 -4.45 16.37
CA THR A 146 -17.23 -4.54 15.18
C THR A 146 -17.03 -3.15 14.61
N VAL A 147 -15.81 -2.84 14.17
CA VAL A 147 -15.49 -1.54 13.60
C VAL A 147 -14.54 -1.69 12.42
N ILE A 148 -14.83 -0.95 11.36
CA ILE A 148 -13.88 -0.60 10.32
C ILE A 148 -13.73 0.92 10.31
N SER A 149 -12.51 1.41 10.18
CA SER A 149 -12.19 2.84 10.14
C SER A 149 -11.41 3.18 8.87
N GLY A 150 -11.67 4.37 8.35
CA GLY A 150 -11.04 4.89 7.14
C GLY A 150 -10.39 6.24 7.42
N VAL A 151 -9.09 6.36 7.17
CA VAL A 151 -8.38 7.64 7.27
C VAL A 151 -8.83 8.53 6.12
N ALA A 152 -9.63 9.54 6.44
CA ALA A 152 -10.32 10.42 5.51
C ALA A 152 -9.41 11.09 4.48
N ASN A 153 -9.90 11.30 3.27
CA ASN A 153 -9.20 11.99 2.18
C ASN A 153 -9.85 13.34 1.77
N VAL A 154 -10.69 13.91 2.63
CA VAL A 154 -11.41 15.16 2.36
C VAL A 154 -10.75 16.37 3.00
N GLY A 155 -10.93 17.52 2.37
CA GLY A 155 -10.54 18.83 2.86
C GLY A 155 -11.44 19.92 2.29
N SER A 156 -10.95 21.15 2.26
CA SER A 156 -11.70 22.33 1.81
C SER A 156 -11.73 22.54 0.29
N ASP A 157 -11.12 21.64 -0.50
CA ASP A 157 -11.21 21.69 -1.95
C ASP A 157 -12.68 21.56 -2.40
N THR A 158 -13.07 22.22 -3.49
CA THR A 158 -14.47 22.20 -3.97
C THR A 158 -14.99 20.79 -4.28
N ASN A 159 -14.11 19.89 -4.73
CA ASN A 159 -14.44 18.49 -4.98
C ASN A 159 -14.22 17.59 -3.76
N TRP A 160 -13.94 18.18 -2.59
CA TRP A 160 -13.58 17.58 -1.30
C TRP A 160 -12.25 16.84 -1.28
N THR A 161 -11.94 16.06 -2.31
CA THR A 161 -10.88 15.04 -2.28
C THR A 161 -9.65 15.37 -3.12
N GLY A 162 -9.52 16.59 -3.62
CA GLY A 162 -8.43 17.07 -4.49
C GLY A 162 -8.53 16.57 -5.94
N SER A 163 -8.89 15.30 -6.15
CA SER A 163 -9.11 14.68 -7.46
C SER A 163 -10.47 13.99 -7.52
N HIS A 164 -11.09 13.96 -8.71
CA HIS A 164 -12.39 13.33 -8.91
C HIS A 164 -12.39 11.85 -8.56
N PHE A 165 -11.37 11.10 -8.98
CA PHE A 165 -11.28 9.66 -8.68
C PHE A 165 -10.95 9.37 -7.21
N ASN A 166 -10.49 10.36 -6.44
CA ASN A 166 -10.36 10.18 -4.98
C ASN A 166 -11.73 10.08 -4.29
N GLN A 167 -12.81 10.58 -4.92
CA GLN A 167 -14.17 10.41 -4.40
C GLN A 167 -14.61 8.93 -4.48
N ALA A 168 -14.18 8.21 -5.52
CA ALA A 168 -14.44 6.79 -5.66
C ALA A 168 -13.84 5.98 -4.50
N ASN A 169 -12.72 6.44 -3.94
CA ASN A 169 -12.06 5.80 -2.80
C ASN A 169 -12.85 5.99 -1.49
N TRP A 170 -13.42 7.17 -1.27
CA TRP A 170 -14.36 7.38 -0.16
C TRP A 170 -15.62 6.53 -0.34
N TYR A 171 -16.15 6.48 -1.57
CA TYR A 171 -17.35 5.70 -1.89
C TYR A 171 -17.12 4.21 -1.64
N VAL A 172 -16.05 3.61 -2.17
CA VAL A 172 -15.78 2.18 -2.00
C VAL A 172 -15.48 1.80 -0.55
N TYR A 173 -14.81 2.67 0.22
CA TYR A 173 -14.69 2.48 1.66
C TYR A 173 -16.08 2.34 2.32
N GLY A 174 -17.00 3.26 2.06
CA GLY A 174 -18.34 3.21 2.65
C GLY A 174 -19.14 1.98 2.23
N ARG A 175 -19.04 1.57 0.96
CA ARG A 175 -19.74 0.38 0.44
C ARG A 175 -19.18 -0.92 1.05
N MET A 176 -17.86 -1.06 1.14
CA MET A 176 -17.24 -2.26 1.74
C MET A 176 -17.32 -2.27 3.26
N ALA A 177 -17.41 -1.11 3.92
CA ALA A 177 -17.73 -1.03 5.34
C ALA A 177 -19.16 -1.52 5.64
N TRP A 178 -20.10 -1.29 4.71
CA TRP A 178 -21.48 -1.79 4.79
C TRP A 178 -21.59 -3.28 4.46
N ASN A 179 -20.94 -3.71 3.37
CA ASN A 179 -20.92 -5.09 2.92
C ASN A 179 -19.50 -5.50 2.50
N PRO A 180 -18.72 -6.19 3.35
CA PRO A 180 -17.35 -6.58 3.05
C PRO A 180 -17.23 -7.65 1.96
N ASP A 181 -18.33 -8.29 1.56
CA ASP A 181 -18.36 -9.28 0.46
C ASP A 181 -18.57 -8.64 -0.92
N ALA A 182 -18.84 -7.33 -0.99
CA ALA A 182 -19.04 -6.62 -2.25
C ALA A 182 -17.74 -6.59 -3.10
N THR A 183 -17.88 -6.61 -4.42
CA THR A 183 -16.72 -6.56 -5.33
C THR A 183 -16.32 -5.12 -5.64
N ALA A 184 -15.02 -4.87 -5.80
CA ALA A 184 -14.52 -3.57 -6.19
C ALA A 184 -15.05 -3.13 -7.56
N LYS A 185 -15.24 -4.08 -8.49
CA LYS A 185 -15.75 -3.78 -9.84
C LYS A 185 -17.17 -3.24 -9.80
N ASP A 186 -18.07 -3.92 -9.07
CA ASP A 186 -19.48 -3.51 -8.99
C ASP A 186 -19.62 -2.14 -8.33
N ILE A 187 -18.81 -1.89 -7.29
CA ILE A 187 -18.79 -0.59 -6.61
C ILE A 187 -18.20 0.51 -7.50
N ALA A 188 -17.19 0.22 -8.31
CA ALA A 188 -16.67 1.16 -9.30
C ALA A 188 -17.75 1.52 -10.33
N GLU A 189 -18.48 0.53 -10.85
CA GLU A 189 -19.61 0.75 -11.76
C GLU A 189 -20.68 1.65 -11.12
N GLU A 190 -21.12 1.31 -9.91
CA GLU A 190 -22.10 2.11 -9.15
C GLU A 190 -21.65 3.58 -9.06
N TRP A 191 -20.38 3.83 -8.69
CA TRP A 191 -19.84 5.17 -8.52
C TRP A 191 -19.75 5.94 -9.84
N ILE A 192 -19.29 5.29 -10.92
CA ILE A 192 -19.17 5.93 -12.24
C ILE A 192 -20.55 6.37 -12.75
N ARG A 193 -21.58 5.53 -12.60
CA ARG A 193 -22.96 5.83 -13.00
C ARG A 193 -23.55 7.04 -12.26
N GLN A 194 -23.23 7.18 -10.97
CA GLN A 194 -23.67 8.29 -10.13
C GLN A 194 -22.88 9.57 -10.36
N THR A 195 -21.60 9.44 -10.75
CA THR A 195 -20.68 10.58 -10.81
C THR A 195 -20.57 11.16 -12.23
N PHE A 196 -20.50 10.31 -13.25
CA PHE A 196 -20.09 10.73 -14.60
C PHE A 196 -21.13 10.45 -15.66
N SER A 197 -21.40 9.18 -15.97
CA SER A 197 -22.23 8.79 -17.11
C SER A 197 -22.76 7.37 -16.96
N ASN A 198 -23.91 7.11 -17.60
CA ASN A 198 -24.50 5.77 -17.74
C ASN A 198 -24.28 5.18 -19.14
N ASP A 199 -23.60 5.88 -20.03
CA ASP A 199 -23.26 5.40 -21.37
C ASP A 199 -22.28 4.22 -21.27
N PRO A 200 -22.62 3.01 -21.77
CA PRO A 200 -21.72 1.86 -21.76
C PRO A 200 -20.37 2.11 -22.42
N ALA A 201 -20.31 2.98 -23.44
CA ALA A 201 -19.06 3.33 -24.12
C ALA A 201 -18.11 4.19 -23.25
N PHE A 202 -18.63 4.84 -22.22
CA PHE A 202 -17.83 5.49 -21.18
C PHE A 202 -17.57 4.57 -19.99
N LEU A 203 -18.59 3.82 -19.58
CA LEU A 203 -18.59 3.04 -18.35
C LEU A 203 -17.50 1.96 -18.33
N GLU A 204 -17.47 1.09 -19.34
CA GLU A 204 -16.55 -0.06 -19.36
C GLU A 204 -15.06 0.35 -19.43
N PRO A 205 -14.67 1.33 -20.26
CA PRO A 205 -13.29 1.84 -20.25
C PRO A 205 -12.88 2.43 -18.89
N VAL A 206 -13.78 3.16 -18.21
CA VAL A 206 -13.46 3.77 -16.91
C VAL A 206 -13.40 2.73 -15.78
N ILE A 207 -14.28 1.73 -15.80
CA ILE A 207 -14.17 0.57 -14.88
C ILE A 207 -12.81 -0.09 -15.05
N THR A 208 -12.42 -0.39 -16.30
CA THR A 208 -11.14 -1.03 -16.62
C THR A 208 -9.95 -0.18 -16.15
N LEU A 209 -10.01 1.13 -16.39
CA LEU A 209 -9.00 2.08 -15.94
C LEU A 209 -8.88 2.06 -14.41
N MET A 210 -10.00 2.14 -13.68
CA MET A 210 -10.01 2.11 -12.21
C MET A 210 -9.46 0.78 -11.67
N MET A 211 -9.92 -0.35 -12.18
CA MET A 211 -9.53 -1.67 -11.68
C MET A 211 -8.03 -1.95 -11.87
N ASN A 212 -7.42 -1.44 -12.94
CA ASN A 212 -5.98 -1.63 -13.20
C ASN A 212 -5.10 -0.62 -12.45
N SER A 213 -5.65 0.53 -12.05
CA SER A 213 -4.87 1.68 -11.56
C SER A 213 -3.98 1.37 -10.34
N ARG A 214 -4.45 0.56 -9.38
CA ARG A 214 -3.65 0.15 -8.22
C ARG A 214 -2.43 -0.66 -8.64
N GLN A 215 -2.61 -1.69 -9.47
CA GLN A 215 -1.50 -2.55 -9.89
C GLN A 215 -0.49 -1.78 -10.74
N ASN A 216 -0.95 -0.84 -11.56
CA ASN A 216 -0.06 0.04 -12.32
C ASN A 216 0.86 0.83 -11.38
N LEU A 217 0.30 1.39 -10.30
CA LEU A 217 1.09 2.08 -9.27
C LEU A 217 2.06 1.15 -8.55
N VAL A 218 1.61 -0.03 -8.12
CA VAL A 218 2.51 -1.04 -7.52
C VAL A 218 3.68 -1.32 -8.45
N ASN A 219 3.42 -1.47 -9.76
CA ASN A 219 4.46 -1.77 -10.75
C ASN A 219 5.52 -0.66 -10.87
N TYR A 220 5.13 0.61 -10.95
CA TYR A 220 6.10 1.71 -11.06
C TYR A 220 6.63 2.24 -9.72
N MET A 221 6.06 1.84 -8.57
CA MET A 221 6.57 2.23 -7.25
C MET A 221 7.28 1.08 -6.54
N GLU A 222 6.58 0.00 -6.22
CA GLU A 222 7.06 -1.03 -5.29
C GLU A 222 6.68 -2.46 -5.73
N PRO A 223 7.18 -2.94 -6.88
CA PRO A 223 6.82 -4.27 -7.38
C PRO A 223 7.47 -5.38 -6.55
N LEU A 224 6.98 -6.61 -6.74
CA LEU A 224 7.54 -7.84 -6.17
C LEU A 224 7.54 -7.92 -4.63
N GLY A 225 6.74 -7.10 -3.95
CA GLY A 225 6.70 -7.00 -2.49
C GLY A 225 7.78 -6.08 -1.90
N LEU A 226 8.40 -5.22 -2.72
CA LEU A 226 9.09 -4.06 -2.18
C LEU A 226 8.11 -3.20 -1.37
N VAL A 227 8.65 -2.53 -0.35
CA VAL A 227 7.91 -1.60 0.48
C VAL A 227 8.84 -0.49 0.96
N HIS A 228 8.26 0.67 1.27
CA HIS A 228 8.88 1.78 1.96
C HIS A 228 10.08 2.37 1.20
N ILE A 229 9.95 2.56 -0.11
CA ILE A 229 10.99 3.16 -0.96
C ILE A 229 10.69 4.60 -1.40
N MET A 230 9.76 5.27 -0.71
CA MET A 230 9.49 6.69 -0.84
C MET A 230 10.54 7.55 -0.14
N ASN A 231 10.61 8.82 -0.54
CA ASN A 231 11.29 9.84 0.22
C ASN A 231 10.63 10.00 1.60
N SER A 232 11.45 9.91 2.65
CA SER A 232 11.01 9.79 4.04
C SER A 232 10.54 11.10 4.70
N ASP A 233 10.66 12.24 4.03
CA ASP A 233 10.12 13.51 4.54
C ASP A 233 8.63 13.69 4.18
N HIS A 234 8.24 13.30 2.95
CA HIS A 234 6.94 13.67 2.37
C HIS A 234 6.21 12.54 1.63
N HIS A 235 6.80 11.36 1.47
CA HIS A 235 6.19 10.16 0.85
C HIS A 235 5.73 10.26 -0.63
N TYR A 236 5.84 11.43 -1.26
CA TYR A 236 5.40 11.68 -2.64
C TYR A 236 6.26 11.02 -3.74
N GLY A 237 7.58 11.14 -3.63
CA GLY A 237 8.54 10.73 -4.67
C GLY A 237 9.45 9.59 -4.23
N PRO A 238 10.24 9.01 -5.15
CA PRO A 238 11.18 7.94 -4.84
C PRO A 238 12.30 8.39 -3.90
N GLY A 239 12.66 7.51 -2.98
CA GLY A 239 13.80 7.65 -2.08
C GLY A 239 14.47 6.32 -1.70
N PRO A 240 14.64 5.33 -2.61
CA PRO A 240 15.15 4.01 -2.22
C PRO A 240 16.59 4.04 -1.66
N TRP A 241 17.34 5.12 -1.88
CA TRP A 241 18.70 5.29 -1.34
C TRP A 241 18.78 5.81 0.09
N VAL A 242 17.66 6.22 0.70
CA VAL A 242 17.68 6.91 2.00
C VAL A 242 18.14 5.94 3.10
N ASN A 243 19.20 6.36 3.82
CA ASN A 243 19.87 5.59 4.89
C ASN A 243 20.49 6.51 5.97
N ASN A 244 19.86 7.64 6.25
CA ASN A 244 20.41 8.68 7.15
C ASN A 244 19.41 9.14 8.21
N LEU A 245 18.27 8.46 8.37
CA LEU A 245 17.31 8.74 9.44
C LEU A 245 17.79 8.16 10.77
N SER A 246 17.32 8.75 11.87
CA SER A 246 17.73 8.39 13.22
C SER A 246 17.36 6.98 13.66
N GLN A 247 16.28 6.41 13.09
CA GLN A 247 15.87 5.02 13.36
C GLN A 247 16.08 4.17 12.12
N ALA A 248 16.76 3.03 12.29
CA ALA A 248 17.06 2.13 11.18
C ALA A 248 15.77 1.71 10.44
N ASN A 249 14.72 1.41 11.20
CA ASN A 249 13.41 0.97 10.70
C ASN A 249 12.54 2.07 10.05
N TRP A 250 13.07 3.28 9.88
CA TRP A 250 12.49 4.34 9.03
C TRP A 250 13.20 4.46 7.69
N ASN A 251 14.40 3.90 7.55
CA ASN A 251 15.19 4.05 6.33
C ASN A 251 14.70 3.06 5.27
N PRO A 252 14.42 3.49 4.01
CA PRO A 252 14.14 2.59 2.89
C PRO A 252 15.10 1.40 2.76
N VAL A 253 16.41 1.63 2.94
CA VAL A 253 17.41 0.55 2.83
C VAL A 253 17.24 -0.57 3.86
N TYR A 254 16.58 -0.30 4.99
CA TYR A 254 16.29 -1.31 5.99
C TYR A 254 15.34 -2.38 5.45
N PHE A 255 14.37 -1.96 4.64
CA PHE A 255 13.30 -2.82 4.14
C PHE A 255 13.74 -3.62 2.92
N HIS A 256 14.27 -2.97 1.88
CA HIS A 256 14.64 -3.69 0.66
C HIS A 256 16.00 -4.40 0.79
N LYS A 257 16.88 -4.00 1.72
CA LYS A 257 18.20 -4.62 1.99
C LYS A 257 19.04 -4.88 0.74
N ALA A 258 18.96 -4.04 -0.28
CA ALA A 258 19.65 -4.31 -1.55
C ALA A 258 21.17 -4.20 -1.35
N ASP A 259 21.91 -5.17 -1.86
CA ASP A 259 23.38 -5.13 -1.98
C ASP A 259 23.81 -5.78 -3.30
N ALA A 260 25.12 -6.01 -3.49
CA ALA A 260 25.65 -6.61 -4.71
C ALA A 260 25.16 -8.06 -4.95
N SER A 261 24.76 -8.78 -3.91
CA SER A 261 24.34 -10.18 -3.98
C SER A 261 22.84 -10.35 -4.23
N GLY A 262 22.00 -9.44 -3.69
CA GLY A 262 20.55 -9.60 -3.79
C GLY A 262 19.73 -8.48 -3.18
N ILE A 263 18.43 -8.73 -3.07
CA ILE A 263 17.40 -7.81 -2.58
C ILE A 263 16.31 -8.57 -1.81
N GLY A 264 15.56 -7.85 -0.97
CA GLY A 264 14.47 -8.37 -0.17
C GLY A 264 14.88 -8.65 1.28
N PHE A 265 13.88 -8.86 2.12
CA PHE A 265 14.03 -9.08 3.55
C PHE A 265 13.75 -10.55 3.88
N ASP A 266 14.73 -11.29 4.42
CA ASP A 266 14.46 -12.64 4.94
C ASP A 266 13.62 -12.55 6.23
N ARG A 267 12.33 -12.86 6.09
CA ARG A 267 11.35 -12.93 7.19
C ARG A 267 10.92 -14.36 7.47
N THR A 268 11.60 -15.34 6.86
CA THR A 268 11.43 -16.77 7.14
C THR A 268 12.10 -17.16 8.46
N SER A 269 12.07 -18.44 8.83
CA SER A 269 12.70 -18.95 10.05
C SER A 269 14.21 -18.72 10.14
N THR A 270 14.90 -18.47 9.01
CA THR A 270 16.34 -18.18 8.98
C THR A 270 16.68 -16.70 9.12
N GLY A 271 15.68 -15.83 9.01
CA GLY A 271 15.83 -14.38 9.14
C GLY A 271 15.09 -13.84 10.37
N SER A 272 14.22 -12.84 10.19
CA SER A 272 13.46 -12.26 11.31
C SER A 272 12.40 -13.19 11.90
N ASN A 273 12.05 -14.27 11.19
CA ASN A 273 10.99 -15.23 11.53
C ASN A 273 9.62 -14.56 11.74
N ALA A 274 9.31 -13.50 11.00
CA ALA A 274 8.02 -12.84 11.09
C ALA A 274 6.87 -13.72 10.56
N VAL A 275 7.16 -14.63 9.62
CA VAL A 275 6.16 -15.60 9.13
C VAL A 275 5.52 -16.42 10.27
N SER A 276 6.24 -16.64 11.37
CA SER A 276 5.72 -17.37 12.54
C SER A 276 4.55 -16.70 13.27
N GLN A 277 4.26 -15.43 12.96
CA GLN A 277 3.11 -14.70 13.52
C GLN A 277 1.79 -15.04 12.84
N TYR A 278 1.83 -15.72 11.69
CA TYR A 278 0.65 -16.17 10.95
C TYR A 278 0.26 -17.61 11.32
N ALA A 279 -0.99 -17.98 11.04
CA ALA A 279 -1.45 -19.37 11.14
C ALA A 279 -0.63 -20.30 10.23
N ALA A 280 -0.50 -21.58 10.60
CA ALA A 280 0.43 -22.53 9.97
C ALA A 280 0.34 -22.55 8.43
N THR A 281 -0.87 -22.62 7.85
CA THR A 281 -1.05 -22.62 6.40
C THR A 281 -0.51 -21.35 5.73
N VAL A 282 -0.78 -20.18 6.31
CA VAL A 282 -0.32 -18.89 5.79
C VAL A 282 1.19 -18.74 5.98
N ARG A 283 1.70 -19.11 7.15
CA ARG A 283 3.14 -19.16 7.45
C ARG A 283 3.87 -20.00 6.41
N ASP A 284 3.41 -21.22 6.17
CA ASP A 284 4.09 -22.17 5.28
C ASP A 284 4.05 -21.68 3.82
N ARG A 285 2.94 -21.07 3.41
CA ARG A 285 2.82 -20.41 2.09
C ARG A 285 3.83 -19.27 1.95
N PHE A 286 3.88 -18.36 2.92
CA PHE A 286 4.76 -17.18 2.87
C PHE A 286 6.24 -17.54 3.09
N ALA A 287 6.54 -18.59 3.84
CA ALA A 287 7.89 -19.08 4.09
C ALA A 287 8.48 -19.85 2.90
N ASN A 288 7.68 -20.21 1.89
CA ASN A 288 8.14 -20.95 0.71
C ASN A 288 8.12 -20.04 -0.53
N LYS A 289 9.29 -19.89 -1.18
CA LYS A 289 9.48 -19.10 -2.40
C LYS A 289 8.59 -19.56 -3.57
N ASP A 290 8.23 -20.83 -3.60
CA ASP A 290 7.40 -21.41 -4.68
C ASP A 290 5.91 -21.08 -4.53
N SER A 291 5.47 -20.68 -3.35
CA SER A 291 4.05 -20.45 -3.02
C SER A 291 3.72 -19.06 -2.47
N VAL A 292 4.74 -18.26 -2.10
CA VAL A 292 4.54 -16.89 -1.58
C VAL A 292 3.90 -15.96 -2.62
N GLY A 293 4.14 -16.23 -3.91
CA GLY A 293 3.72 -15.39 -5.02
C GLY A 293 4.62 -14.18 -5.22
N ASP A 294 4.71 -13.70 -6.46
CA ASP A 294 5.60 -12.60 -6.84
C ASP A 294 5.31 -11.33 -6.02
N ASP A 295 4.03 -11.03 -5.80
CA ASP A 295 3.55 -9.81 -5.16
C ASP A 295 4.02 -9.63 -3.71
N LEU A 296 4.50 -10.69 -3.05
CA LEU A 296 5.00 -10.67 -1.68
C LEU A 296 6.39 -11.29 -1.54
N LEU A 297 7.07 -11.60 -2.67
CA LEU A 297 8.34 -12.31 -2.66
C LEU A 297 9.39 -11.56 -1.85
N LEU A 298 9.68 -10.30 -2.20
CA LEU A 298 10.72 -9.47 -1.54
C LEU A 298 10.30 -9.00 -0.15
N PHE A 299 9.01 -9.10 0.18
CA PHE A 299 8.51 -8.87 1.53
C PHE A 299 8.96 -10.00 2.46
N PHE A 300 8.89 -11.27 2.05
CA PHE A 300 9.22 -12.39 2.93
C PHE A 300 10.60 -13.01 2.71
N HIS A 301 11.19 -12.79 1.53
CA HIS A 301 12.42 -13.44 1.11
C HIS A 301 13.48 -12.44 0.71
N ARG A 302 14.72 -12.76 1.09
CA ARG A 302 15.90 -12.26 0.40
C ARG A 302 16.26 -13.23 -0.73
N VAL A 303 16.43 -12.68 -1.94
CA VAL A 303 16.73 -13.44 -3.17
C VAL A 303 17.91 -12.83 -3.91
N GLY A 304 18.64 -13.66 -4.65
CA GLY A 304 19.73 -13.22 -5.52
C GLY A 304 19.21 -12.50 -6.75
N TRP A 305 20.00 -11.58 -7.30
CA TRP A 305 19.62 -10.83 -8.50
C TRP A 305 19.39 -11.71 -9.75
N ASP A 306 20.08 -12.84 -9.82
CA ASP A 306 20.01 -13.81 -10.92
C ASP A 306 19.03 -14.96 -10.66
N ASP A 307 18.40 -15.02 -9.47
CA ASP A 307 17.34 -15.99 -9.18
C ASP A 307 16.19 -15.79 -10.16
N LYS A 308 15.54 -16.87 -10.59
CA LYS A 308 14.43 -16.79 -11.55
C LYS A 308 13.10 -16.57 -10.85
N ILE A 309 12.34 -15.58 -11.33
CA ILE A 309 10.93 -15.39 -10.98
C ILE A 309 10.11 -16.44 -11.70
N ARG A 310 9.42 -17.30 -10.95
CA ARG A 310 8.76 -18.49 -11.48
C ARG A 310 7.67 -18.15 -12.51
N SER A 311 6.92 -17.08 -12.29
CA SER A 311 5.79 -16.70 -13.15
C SER A 311 6.21 -16.28 -14.55
N SER A 312 7.42 -15.71 -14.70
CA SER A 312 7.87 -15.09 -15.95
C SER A 312 9.14 -15.71 -16.54
N GLY A 313 9.93 -16.43 -15.75
CA GLY A 313 11.24 -16.95 -16.14
C GLY A 313 12.34 -15.89 -16.25
N ARG A 314 12.03 -14.62 -15.97
CA ARG A 314 13.02 -13.54 -15.87
C ARG A 314 13.85 -13.69 -14.60
N THR A 315 15.07 -13.19 -14.58
CA THR A 315 15.80 -13.01 -13.31
C THR A 315 15.08 -11.97 -12.45
N VAL A 316 15.37 -11.93 -11.15
CA VAL A 316 14.86 -10.88 -10.25
C VAL A 316 15.19 -9.48 -10.79
N TRP A 317 16.41 -9.27 -11.30
CA TRP A 317 16.81 -7.99 -11.90
C TRP A 317 15.98 -7.65 -13.16
N GLU A 318 15.84 -8.60 -14.09
CA GLU A 318 15.08 -8.42 -15.32
C GLU A 318 13.59 -8.16 -15.04
N GLU A 319 13.00 -8.89 -14.09
CA GLU A 319 11.61 -8.70 -13.71
C GLU A 319 11.40 -7.34 -13.02
N LEU A 320 12.34 -6.89 -12.19
CA LEU A 320 12.27 -5.58 -11.55
C LEU A 320 12.25 -4.46 -12.60
N VAL A 321 13.20 -4.47 -13.56
CA VAL A 321 13.24 -3.51 -14.67
C VAL A 321 11.97 -3.55 -15.51
N TYR A 322 11.47 -4.75 -15.79
CA TYR A 322 10.23 -4.96 -16.52
C TYR A 322 9.04 -4.32 -15.81
N ARG A 323 8.83 -4.61 -14.52
CA ARG A 323 7.68 -4.11 -13.75
C ARG A 323 7.68 -2.59 -13.66
N TYR A 324 8.81 -1.98 -13.33
CA TYR A 324 8.91 -0.51 -13.29
C TYR A 324 8.59 0.12 -14.64
N SER A 325 9.11 -0.44 -15.74
CA SER A 325 8.89 0.10 -17.08
C SER A 325 7.45 -0.14 -17.57
N ALA A 326 6.90 -1.33 -17.34
CA ALA A 326 5.51 -1.67 -17.65
C ALA A 326 4.52 -0.80 -16.85
N GLY A 327 4.87 -0.39 -15.63
CA GLY A 327 4.08 0.56 -14.85
C GLY A 327 3.96 1.93 -15.53
N VAL A 328 5.04 2.45 -16.12
CA VAL A 328 5.02 3.71 -16.89
C VAL A 328 4.13 3.57 -18.14
N ASP A 329 4.34 2.51 -18.92
CA ASP A 329 3.57 2.27 -20.14
C ASP A 329 2.07 2.02 -19.86
N ALA A 330 1.75 1.45 -18.70
CA ALA A 330 0.37 1.29 -18.26
C ALA A 330 -0.29 2.65 -17.93
N VAL A 331 0.44 3.62 -17.38
CA VAL A 331 -0.08 4.99 -17.19
C VAL A 331 -0.27 5.70 -18.53
N GLN A 332 0.61 5.49 -19.52
CA GLN A 332 0.36 5.96 -20.88
C GLN A 332 -0.93 5.38 -21.45
N THR A 333 -1.18 4.08 -21.24
CA THR A 333 -2.44 3.42 -21.64
C THR A 333 -3.65 4.04 -20.94
N MET A 334 -3.54 4.38 -19.64
CA MET A 334 -4.60 5.09 -18.91
C MET A 334 -4.89 6.47 -19.51
N ARG A 335 -3.85 7.21 -19.91
CA ARG A 335 -3.98 8.52 -20.58
C ARG A 335 -4.69 8.40 -21.91
N ASP A 336 -4.27 7.46 -22.75
CA ASP A 336 -4.87 7.27 -24.07
C ASP A 336 -6.32 6.80 -23.97
N SER A 337 -6.61 5.92 -23.01
CA SER A 337 -7.97 5.47 -22.70
C SER A 337 -8.85 6.63 -22.26
N TRP A 338 -8.38 7.48 -21.34
CA TRP A 338 -9.15 8.65 -20.90
C TRP A 338 -9.33 9.65 -22.03
N LYS A 339 -8.30 9.91 -22.84
CA LYS A 339 -8.38 10.83 -23.99
C LYS A 339 -9.45 10.41 -25.00
N ALA A 340 -9.62 9.10 -25.23
CA ALA A 340 -10.66 8.58 -26.13
C ALA A 340 -12.10 8.81 -25.63
N LEU A 341 -12.27 9.22 -24.37
CA LEU A 341 -13.55 9.53 -23.74
C LEU A 341 -13.91 11.02 -23.78
N GLU A 342 -13.20 11.83 -24.56
CA GLU A 342 -13.54 13.24 -24.75
C GLU A 342 -14.98 13.39 -25.29
N GLY A 343 -15.75 14.29 -24.67
CA GLY A 343 -17.15 14.54 -25.04
C GLY A 343 -18.19 13.65 -24.36
N TYR A 344 -17.79 12.59 -23.63
CA TYR A 344 -18.74 11.76 -22.86
C TYR A 344 -19.15 12.36 -21.51
N ILE A 345 -18.37 13.33 -21.00
CA ILE A 345 -18.64 14.07 -19.76
C ILE A 345 -18.37 15.57 -20.00
N ASP A 346 -18.64 16.41 -19.00
CA ASP A 346 -18.32 17.84 -19.07
C ASP A 346 -16.81 18.10 -19.22
N GLY A 347 -16.48 19.15 -19.97
CA GLY A 347 -15.11 19.48 -20.32
C GLY A 347 -14.23 19.84 -19.11
N LYS A 348 -14.80 20.36 -18.02
CA LYS A 348 -14.02 20.74 -16.83
C LYS A 348 -13.42 19.51 -16.16
N ARG A 349 -14.27 18.54 -15.77
CA ARG A 349 -13.80 17.32 -15.10
C ARG A 349 -12.95 16.46 -16.02
N PHE A 350 -13.29 16.41 -17.31
CA PHE A 350 -12.46 15.74 -18.32
C PHE A 350 -11.04 16.29 -18.36
N LYS A 351 -10.90 17.62 -18.40
CA LYS A 351 -9.60 18.30 -18.43
C LYS A 351 -8.83 18.09 -17.12
N GLU A 352 -9.47 18.25 -15.97
CA GLU A 352 -8.83 18.08 -14.66
C GLU A 352 -8.24 16.66 -14.50
N VAL A 353 -8.99 15.63 -14.89
CA VAL A 353 -8.47 14.24 -14.89
C VAL A 353 -7.34 14.07 -15.90
N SER A 354 -7.45 14.65 -17.10
CA SER A 354 -6.40 14.57 -18.13
C SER A 354 -5.08 15.19 -17.65
N ASP A 355 -5.15 16.35 -16.99
CA ASP A 355 -3.98 17.05 -16.45
C ASP A 355 -3.32 16.22 -15.34
N PHE A 356 -4.10 15.57 -14.47
CA PHE A 356 -3.57 14.71 -13.40
C PHE A 356 -2.98 13.41 -13.92
N LEU A 357 -3.60 12.76 -14.91
CA LEU A 357 -3.01 11.60 -15.58
C LEU A 357 -1.69 11.94 -16.28
N GLN A 358 -1.57 13.15 -16.84
CA GLN A 358 -0.30 13.64 -17.39
C GLN A 358 0.77 13.80 -16.30
N ILE A 359 0.42 14.36 -15.14
CA ILE A 359 1.33 14.45 -14.00
C ILE A 359 1.74 13.06 -13.51
N GLN A 360 0.78 12.15 -13.31
CA GLN A 360 1.03 10.77 -12.92
C GLN A 360 1.99 10.07 -13.88
N HIS A 361 1.90 10.34 -15.18
CA HIS A 361 2.80 9.74 -16.17
C HIS A 361 4.24 10.24 -16.05
N TYR A 362 4.43 11.55 -15.83
CA TYR A 362 5.76 12.09 -15.55
C TYR A 362 6.36 11.51 -14.27
N GLU A 363 5.55 11.37 -13.23
CA GLU A 363 5.98 10.90 -11.93
C GLU A 363 6.19 9.39 -11.90
N ALA A 364 5.41 8.60 -12.66
CA ALA A 364 5.67 7.19 -12.88
C ALA A 364 7.05 6.96 -13.51
N ARG A 365 7.45 7.77 -14.51
CA ARG A 365 8.81 7.71 -15.08
C ARG A 365 9.86 8.15 -14.07
N TRP A 366 9.60 9.19 -13.27
CA TRP A 366 10.51 9.59 -12.18
C TRP A 366 10.78 8.43 -11.23
N TRP A 367 9.73 7.76 -10.77
CA TRP A 367 9.81 6.57 -9.93
C TRP A 367 10.61 5.45 -10.60
N ARG A 368 10.28 5.10 -11.85
CA ARG A 368 11.00 4.07 -12.63
C ARG A 368 12.48 4.39 -12.76
N ASP A 369 12.82 5.58 -13.25
CA ASP A 369 14.20 5.95 -13.55
C ASP A 369 15.07 6.03 -12.28
N ALA A 370 14.51 6.59 -11.20
CA ALA A 370 15.20 6.71 -9.92
C ALA A 370 15.46 5.34 -9.28
N CYS A 371 14.42 4.49 -9.21
CA CYS A 371 14.52 3.16 -8.60
C CYS A 371 15.42 2.23 -9.41
N VAL A 372 15.23 2.14 -10.74
CA VAL A 372 16.03 1.26 -11.59
C VAL A 372 17.51 1.67 -11.55
N GLN A 373 17.84 2.96 -11.61
CA GLN A 373 19.24 3.38 -11.49
C GLN A 373 19.84 3.12 -10.12
N TYR A 374 19.07 3.33 -9.05
CA TYR A 374 19.54 3.01 -7.73
C TYR A 374 19.87 1.51 -7.61
N PHE A 375 18.94 0.64 -7.95
CA PHE A 375 19.16 -0.80 -7.87
C PHE A 375 20.24 -1.31 -8.85
N ALA A 376 20.37 -0.73 -10.04
CA ALA A 376 21.51 -0.98 -10.94
C ALA A 376 22.84 -0.62 -10.27
N SER A 377 22.91 0.54 -9.61
CA SER A 377 24.13 1.01 -8.95
C SER A 377 24.57 0.11 -7.79
N VAL A 378 23.61 -0.50 -7.09
CA VAL A 378 23.84 -1.40 -5.95
C VAL A 378 24.19 -2.82 -6.43
N SER A 379 23.40 -3.36 -7.36
CA SER A 379 23.56 -4.71 -7.92
C SER A 379 24.74 -4.84 -8.90
N LYS A 380 25.24 -3.71 -9.42
CA LYS A 380 26.20 -3.65 -10.54
C LYS A 380 25.68 -4.28 -11.84
N LYS A 381 24.37 -4.45 -11.97
CA LYS A 381 23.72 -4.94 -13.19
C LYS A 381 23.48 -3.78 -14.16
N THR A 382 23.52 -4.09 -15.45
CA THR A 382 23.11 -3.17 -16.52
C THR A 382 21.62 -3.33 -16.80
N ILE A 383 20.94 -2.23 -17.13
CA ILE A 383 19.58 -2.29 -17.65
C ILE A 383 19.62 -3.11 -18.95
N PRO A 384 18.79 -4.17 -19.11
CA PRO A 384 18.77 -4.96 -20.35
C PRO A 384 18.41 -4.10 -21.58
N SER A 385 18.74 -4.58 -22.77
CA SER A 385 18.21 -4.02 -24.01
C SER A 385 16.68 -4.15 -24.08
N GLY A 386 16.02 -3.30 -24.87
CA GLY A 386 14.55 -3.30 -24.97
C GLY A 386 13.87 -2.39 -23.95
N TYR A 387 14.62 -1.51 -23.27
CA TYR A 387 14.09 -0.53 -22.33
C TYR A 387 14.69 0.85 -22.62
N ALA A 388 13.87 1.89 -22.49
CA ALA A 388 14.32 3.26 -22.64
C ALA A 388 15.38 3.61 -21.57
N ALA A 389 16.41 4.36 -21.96
CA ALA A 389 17.41 4.85 -21.02
C ALA A 389 16.75 5.84 -20.02
N PRO A 390 17.16 5.84 -18.74
CA PRO A 390 16.75 6.87 -17.79
C PRO A 390 17.06 8.28 -18.32
N ALA A 391 16.17 9.24 -18.07
CA ALA A 391 16.32 10.59 -18.60
C ALA A 391 17.52 11.37 -18.01
N HIS A 392 17.87 11.06 -16.76
CA HIS A 392 18.98 11.67 -16.02
C HIS A 392 19.80 10.62 -15.27
N ASP A 393 20.93 10.99 -14.69
CA ASP A 393 21.72 10.10 -13.83
C ASP A 393 21.15 10.01 -12.39
N LEU A 394 21.64 9.05 -11.60
CA LEU A 394 21.21 8.85 -10.21
C LEU A 394 21.50 10.07 -9.31
N ALA A 395 22.55 10.85 -9.59
CA ALA A 395 22.91 12.01 -8.77
C ALA A 395 21.87 13.14 -8.95
N TRP A 396 21.36 13.32 -10.17
CA TRP A 396 20.25 14.19 -10.46
C TRP A 396 19.00 13.78 -9.68
N TYR A 397 18.59 12.50 -9.73
CA TYR A 397 17.39 12.05 -9.02
C TYR A 397 17.49 12.22 -7.49
N LYS A 398 18.66 11.95 -6.91
CA LYS A 398 18.93 12.21 -5.48
C LYS A 398 18.78 13.69 -5.13
N THR A 399 19.29 14.57 -6.00
CA THR A 399 19.19 16.03 -5.82
C THR A 399 17.74 16.51 -5.96
N THR A 400 17.02 16.02 -6.96
CA THR A 400 15.60 16.36 -7.21
C THR A 400 14.71 15.91 -6.07
N ALA A 401 14.94 14.71 -5.51
CA ALA A 401 14.17 14.23 -4.35
C ALA A 401 14.33 15.12 -3.11
N GLY A 402 15.46 15.80 -2.93
CA GLY A 402 15.65 16.77 -1.84
C GLY A 402 14.97 18.13 -2.05
N LYS A 403 14.43 18.40 -3.24
CA LYS A 403 13.80 19.68 -3.62
C LYS A 403 12.31 19.55 -3.91
N CYS A 404 11.88 18.37 -4.36
CA CYS A 404 10.51 18.07 -4.72
C CYS A 404 9.85 17.22 -3.64
N PRO A 405 8.61 17.54 -3.23
CA PRO A 405 7.76 18.62 -3.74
C PRO A 405 8.08 19.98 -3.10
N SER A 406 7.91 21.07 -3.85
CA SER A 406 8.08 22.44 -3.31
C SER A 406 6.93 22.88 -2.42
N ASN A 407 5.73 22.31 -2.62
CA ASN A 407 4.56 22.51 -1.77
C ASN A 407 4.09 21.17 -1.20
N PRO A 408 4.37 20.84 0.07
CA PRO A 408 3.98 19.56 0.65
C PRO A 408 2.45 19.39 0.78
N ALA A 409 1.68 20.47 0.82
CA ALA A 409 0.21 20.40 0.91
C ALA A 409 -0.46 20.07 -0.44
N LYS A 410 0.20 20.40 -1.54
CA LYS A 410 -0.22 20.10 -2.92
C LYS A 410 1.00 19.66 -3.74
N PRO A 411 1.53 18.47 -3.47
CA PRO A 411 2.85 18.11 -3.92
C PRO A 411 2.89 17.88 -5.42
N ARG A 412 3.84 18.53 -6.08
CA ARG A 412 4.14 18.40 -7.50
C ARG A 412 5.65 18.45 -7.65
N CYS A 413 6.17 17.89 -8.72
CA CYS A 413 7.58 18.03 -9.07
C CYS A 413 7.74 18.50 -10.53
N PRO A 414 7.59 19.80 -10.81
CA PRO A 414 7.76 20.34 -12.16
C PRO A 414 9.09 19.98 -12.84
N ASP A 415 10.15 19.79 -12.04
CA ASP A 415 11.48 19.42 -12.53
C ASP A 415 11.49 18.06 -13.28
N VAL A 416 10.52 17.17 -13.04
CA VAL A 416 10.41 15.89 -13.77
C VAL A 416 9.41 15.94 -14.95
N TYR A 417 8.74 17.07 -15.18
CA TYR A 417 7.67 17.23 -16.19
C TYR A 417 8.21 17.57 -17.58
N THR A 418 9.13 16.76 -18.09
CA THR A 418 9.85 17.01 -19.36
C THR A 418 9.72 15.85 -20.37
N GLY A 419 9.58 16.15 -21.66
CA GLY A 419 9.52 15.13 -22.73
C GLY A 419 8.29 14.21 -22.67
N THR A 420 8.28 13.12 -23.45
CA THR A 420 7.20 12.11 -23.39
C THR A 420 7.69 10.91 -22.57
N PRO A 421 7.00 10.49 -21.50
CA PRO A 421 7.52 9.44 -20.61
C PRO A 421 7.46 8.00 -21.15
N SER A 422 6.76 7.74 -22.25
CA SER A 422 6.62 6.44 -22.91
C SER A 422 6.99 6.49 -24.40
N PRO A 423 7.33 5.34 -25.02
CA PRO A 423 7.37 4.01 -24.40
C PRO A 423 8.62 3.78 -23.54
N ALA A 424 8.44 3.14 -22.38
CA ALA A 424 9.52 2.74 -21.49
C ALA A 424 10.08 1.36 -21.85
N ILE A 425 9.26 0.49 -22.45
CA ILE A 425 9.67 -0.76 -23.11
C ILE A 425 9.79 -0.49 -24.61
N THR A 426 10.98 -0.70 -25.18
CA THR A 426 11.24 -0.46 -26.61
C THR A 426 11.18 -1.76 -27.40
N PRO A 427 10.78 -1.71 -28.69
CA PRO A 427 10.78 -2.87 -29.59
C PRO A 427 12.12 -3.58 -29.71
#